data_AF-A0A8J3IF51-F1
#
_entry.id   AF-A0A8J3IF51-F1
#
_cell.length_a   1.000
_cell.length_b   1.000
_cell.length_c   1.000
_cell.angle_alpha   90.00
_cell.angle_beta   90.00
_cell.angle_gamma   90.00
#
_symmetry.space_group_name_H-M   'P 1'
#
loop_
_entity.id
_entity.type
_entity.pdbx_description
1 polymer ?
#
loop_
_entity_poly.entity_id
_entity_poly.type
_entity_poly.pdbx_seq_one_letter_code
_entity_poly.pdbx_strand_id
1 'polypeptide(L)'
;MKEIPIDQHITYQLQYRKCGKASCSTCRNGQGHGPYWYAYWREGPRLKSGYVGKIHPSLKKSSPPRVEKRDTPPTDIVLQDIVPTPALI
;
A
#
# COMPACT_ATOMS: atom_id res chain seq x y z
N MET A 1 -17.17 -2.33 -7.74
CA MET A 1 -16.03 -3.05 -8.36
C MET A 1 -16.42 -4.51 -8.43
N LYS A 2 -15.97 -5.25 -9.46
CA LYS A 2 -16.33 -6.66 -9.58
C LYS A 2 -15.51 -7.48 -8.60
N GLU A 3 -16.16 -8.26 -7.75
CA GLU A 3 -15.49 -9.21 -6.86
C GLU A 3 -14.80 -10.30 -7.69
N ILE A 4 -13.54 -10.56 -7.38
CA ILE A 4 -12.73 -11.56 -8.07
C ILE A 4 -12.88 -12.87 -7.26
N PRO A 5 -13.35 -13.97 -7.88
CA PRO A 5 -13.52 -15.23 -7.17
C PRO A 5 -12.17 -15.79 -6.72
N ILE A 6 -12.14 -16.39 -5.52
CA ILE A 6 -10.93 -16.97 -4.91
C ILE A 6 -10.82 -18.48 -5.15
N ASP A 7 -11.92 -19.12 -5.56
CA ASP A 7 -12.10 -20.56 -5.77
C ASP A 7 -11.98 -20.98 -7.24
N GLN A 8 -11.64 -20.05 -8.13
CA GLN A 8 -11.52 -20.29 -9.56
C GLN A 8 -10.09 -20.07 -10.05
N HIS A 9 -9.77 -20.62 -11.23
CA HIS A 9 -8.51 -20.32 -11.90
C HIS A 9 -8.53 -18.88 -12.44
N ILE A 10 -7.61 -18.07 -11.91
CA ILE A 10 -7.46 -16.66 -12.28
C ILE A 10 -6.17 -16.46 -13.08
N THR A 11 -6.29 -15.89 -14.28
CA THR A 11 -5.14 -15.36 -15.03
C THR A 11 -5.00 -13.86 -14.76
N TYR A 12 -3.79 -13.43 -14.41
CA TYR A 12 -3.48 -12.01 -14.23
C TYR A 12 -2.71 -11.47 -15.42
N GLN A 13 -3.07 -10.28 -15.90
CA GLN A 13 -2.38 -9.61 -17.00
C GLN A 13 -2.25 -8.11 -16.76
N LEU A 14 -1.12 -7.54 -17.17
CA LEU A 14 -0.86 -6.10 -17.16
C LEU A 14 -1.51 -5.42 -18.38
N GLN A 15 -2.19 -4.30 -18.14
CA GLN A 15 -2.87 -3.53 -19.20
C GLN A 15 -2.75 -2.02 -19.00
N TYR A 16 -2.57 -1.32 -20.12
CA TYR A 16 -2.72 0.13 -20.20
C TYR A 16 -4.18 0.51 -20.51
N ARG A 17 -4.63 1.65 -19.99
CA ARG A 17 -5.99 2.18 -20.20
C ARG A 17 -5.96 3.62 -20.67
N LYS A 18 -6.76 3.93 -21.69
CA LYS A 18 -7.02 5.30 -22.12
C LYS A 18 -8.07 5.91 -21.21
N CYS A 19 -7.86 7.14 -20.75
CA CYS A 19 -8.80 7.82 -19.85
C CYS A 19 -9.93 8.58 -20.57
N GLY A 20 -9.96 8.59 -21.91
CA GLY A 20 -10.98 9.26 -22.72
C GLY A 20 -10.89 10.80 -22.78
N LYS A 21 -10.08 11.43 -21.92
CA LYS A 21 -9.87 12.89 -21.93
C LYS A 21 -9.07 13.31 -23.17
N ALA A 22 -9.64 14.19 -23.99
CA ALA A 22 -9.00 14.70 -25.21
C ALA A 22 -7.64 15.37 -24.91
N SER A 23 -7.51 16.09 -23.80
CA SER A 23 -6.28 16.79 -23.39
C SER A 23 -5.21 15.91 -22.75
N CYS A 24 -5.43 14.59 -22.59
CA CYS A 24 -4.46 13.73 -21.92
C CYS A 24 -3.28 13.37 -22.84
N SER A 25 -2.13 14.02 -22.63
CA SER A 25 -0.90 13.75 -23.38
C SER A 25 -0.38 12.32 -23.21
N THR A 26 -0.46 11.76 -22.00
CA THR A 26 -0.09 10.35 -21.73
C THR A 26 -0.90 9.37 -22.58
N CYS A 27 -2.18 9.65 -22.79
CA CYS A 27 -3.04 8.82 -23.64
C CYS A 27 -2.85 9.11 -25.13
N ARG A 28 -2.55 10.35 -25.53
CA ARG A 28 -2.37 10.73 -26.93
C ARG A 28 -1.04 10.23 -27.50
N ASN A 29 0.04 10.38 -26.74
CA ASN A 29 1.41 10.18 -27.21
C ASN A 29 1.99 8.82 -26.79
N GLY A 30 1.30 8.08 -25.91
CA GLY A 30 1.80 6.82 -25.35
C GLY A 30 0.73 5.73 -25.25
N GLN A 31 1.06 4.63 -24.58
CA GLN A 31 0.17 3.46 -24.44
C GLN A 31 -1.09 3.75 -23.59
N GLY A 32 -1.08 4.81 -22.79
CA GLY A 32 -2.15 5.18 -21.85
C GLY A 32 -1.69 5.02 -20.40
N HIS A 33 -2.63 5.13 -19.46
CA HIS A 33 -2.33 4.99 -18.04
C HIS A 33 -2.11 3.53 -17.66
N GLY A 34 -1.07 3.27 -16.90
CA GLY A 34 -0.73 1.93 -16.42
C GLY A 34 0.77 1.64 -16.55
N PRO A 35 1.16 0.35 -16.60
CA PRO A 35 0.25 -0.79 -16.69
C PRO A 35 -0.41 -1.11 -15.35
N TYR A 36 -1.65 -1.60 -15.40
CA TYR A 36 -2.40 -2.07 -14.24
C TYR A 36 -2.69 -3.56 -14.37
N TRP A 37 -2.72 -4.25 -13.24
CA TRP A 37 -3.16 -5.63 -13.15
C TRP A 37 -4.67 -5.74 -13.30
N TYR A 38 -5.06 -6.67 -14.16
CA TYR A 38 -6.42 -7.19 -14.29
C TYR A 38 -6.42 -8.69 -14.05
N ALA A 39 -7.47 -9.16 -13.40
CA ALA A 39 -7.80 -10.57 -13.25
C ALA A 39 -8.76 -11.00 -14.34
N TYR A 40 -8.63 -12.23 -14.81
CA TYR A 40 -9.49 -12.88 -15.80
C TYR A 40 -9.92 -14.25 -15.32
N TRP A 41 -11.22 -14.54 -15.43
CA TRP A 41 -11.82 -15.81 -15.04
C TRP A 41 -13.05 -16.13 -15.87
N ARG A 42 -13.49 -17.39 -15.83
CA ARG A 42 -14.69 -17.86 -16.55
C ARG A 42 -15.87 -17.96 -15.59
N GLU A 43 -16.97 -17.32 -15.96
CA GLU A 43 -18.27 -17.49 -15.31
C GLU A 43 -19.21 -18.16 -16.31
N GLY A 44 -19.28 -19.49 -16.24
CA GLY A 44 -19.92 -20.31 -17.28
C GLY A 44 -19.28 -20.06 -18.65
N PRO A 45 -20.08 -19.74 -19.70
CA PRO A 45 -19.53 -19.48 -21.04
C PRO A 45 -18.86 -18.11 -21.17
N ARG A 46 -19.03 -17.20 -20.19
CA ARG A 46 -18.58 -15.80 -20.31
C ARG A 46 -17.20 -15.61 -19.68
N LEU A 47 -16.30 -14.94 -20.39
CA LEU A 47 -15.06 -14.43 -19.80
C LEU A 47 -15.38 -13.15 -19.03
N LYS A 48 -14.97 -13.09 -17.77
CA LYS A 48 -15.07 -11.90 -16.93
C LYS A 48 -13.68 -11.34 -16.64
N SER A 49 -13.65 -10.05 -16.31
CA SER A 49 -12.45 -9.38 -15.87
C SER A 49 -12.72 -8.46 -14.68
N GLY A 50 -11.68 -8.21 -13.90
CA GLY A 50 -11.71 -7.37 -12.70
C GLY A 50 -10.43 -6.56 -12.57
N TYR A 51 -10.54 -5.30 -12.14
CA TYR A 51 -9.39 -4.44 -11.88
C TYR A 51 -8.77 -4.78 -10.53
N VAL A 52 -7.45 -4.98 -10.52
CA VAL A 52 -6.70 -5.34 -9.31
C VAL A 52 -5.91 -4.14 -8.78
N GLY A 53 -5.25 -3.40 -9.66
CA GLY A 53 -4.43 -2.24 -9.29
C GLY A 53 -3.00 -2.31 -9.79
N LYS A 54 -2.08 -1.61 -9.12
CA LYS A 54 -0.67 -1.51 -9.53
C LYS A 54 0.20 -2.68 -9.09
N ILE A 55 -0.19 -3.37 -8.02
CA ILE A 55 0.61 -4.43 -7.39
C ILE A 55 -0.05 -5.78 -7.70
N HIS A 56 0.74 -6.76 -8.15
CA HIS A 56 0.25 -8.10 -8.39
C HIS A 56 -0.20 -8.75 -7.06
N PRO A 57 -1.30 -9.52 -7.03
CA PRO A 57 -1.81 -10.09 -5.77
C PRO A 57 -0.83 -11.00 -5.04
N SER A 58 0.08 -11.68 -5.75
CA SER A 58 1.13 -12.49 -5.11
C SER A 58 2.11 -11.67 -4.27
N LEU A 59 2.30 -10.38 -4.61
CA LEU A 59 3.24 -9.48 -3.92
C LEU A 59 2.59 -8.75 -2.73
N LYS A 60 1.26 -8.75 -2.61
CA LYS A 60 0.56 -8.12 -1.48
C LYS A 60 0.54 -8.97 -0.21
N LYS A 61 0.90 -10.26 -0.28
CA LYS A 61 0.81 -11.19 0.85
C LYS A 61 1.88 -10.98 1.94
N SER A 62 2.72 -9.96 1.84
CA SER A 62 3.74 -9.63 2.83
C SER A 62 3.38 -8.38 3.63
N SER A 63 2.60 -8.57 4.69
CA SER A 63 2.79 -7.83 5.94
C SER A 63 2.29 -8.71 7.08
N PRO A 64 3.15 -9.37 7.86
CA PRO A 64 2.79 -9.74 9.22
C PRO A 64 2.38 -8.47 9.99
N PRO A 65 1.57 -8.57 11.06
CA PRO A 65 1.16 -7.41 11.83
C PRO A 65 2.40 -6.64 12.26
N ARG A 66 2.42 -5.34 11.96
CA ARG A 66 3.40 -4.40 12.51
C ARG A 66 3.23 -4.45 14.03
N VAL A 67 4.09 -5.21 14.72
CA VAL A 67 4.19 -5.14 16.18
C VAL A 67 4.39 -3.67 16.54
N GLU A 68 3.46 -3.16 17.35
CA GLU A 68 3.35 -1.77 17.73
C GLU A 68 4.62 -1.25 18.42
N LYS A 69 4.73 0.08 18.39
CA LYS A 69 5.86 0.88 18.84
C LYS A 69 6.28 0.48 20.26
N ARG A 70 7.58 0.27 20.47
CA ARG A 70 8.15 0.36 21.83
C ARG A 70 8.09 1.82 22.25
N ASP A 71 7.09 2.15 23.04
CA ASP A 71 7.05 3.35 23.84
C ASP A 71 8.30 3.43 24.72
N THR A 72 8.91 4.60 24.74
CA THR A 72 10.10 4.92 25.51
C THR A 72 9.74 4.92 27.00
N PRO A 73 10.47 4.21 27.89
CA PRO A 73 10.31 4.41 29.34
C PRO A 73 10.99 5.71 29.78
N PRO A 74 10.54 6.30 30.90
CA PRO A 74 10.71 7.71 31.21
C PRO A 74 12.13 8.06 31.65
N THR A 75 12.54 9.29 31.35
CA THR A 75 13.71 9.95 31.95
C THR A 75 13.55 10.02 33.48
N ASP A 76 14.25 9.14 34.19
CA ASP A 76 14.58 9.35 35.60
C ASP A 76 15.53 10.56 35.70
N ILE A 77 14.97 11.75 35.92
CA ILE A 77 15.70 12.90 36.47
C ILE A 77 14.88 13.44 37.63
N VAL A 78 15.04 12.80 38.80
CA VAL A 78 14.88 13.47 40.09
C VAL A 78 15.94 12.88 41.02
N LEU A 79 17.02 13.65 41.25
CA LEU A 79 17.48 14.07 42.59
C LEU A 79 18.84 14.78 42.43
N GLN A 80 18.84 16.10 42.53
CA GLN A 80 20.04 16.82 42.99
C GLN A 80 19.64 17.57 44.24
N ASP A 81 20.06 17.01 45.36
CA ASP A 81 19.94 17.61 46.68
C ASP A 81 20.75 18.90 46.77
N ILE A 82 20.10 19.83 47.44
CA ILE A 82 20.57 21.13 47.90
C ILE A 82 21.71 20.94 48.91
N VAL A 83 22.82 21.69 48.77
CA VAL A 83 23.56 22.20 49.93
C VAL A 83 24.14 23.60 49.62
N PRO A 84 23.70 24.68 50.28
CA PRO A 84 24.40 25.96 50.23
C PRO A 84 25.65 25.93 51.12
N THR A 85 26.77 26.40 50.59
CA THR A 85 28.02 26.61 51.32
C THR A 85 27.89 27.84 52.24
N PRO A 86 28.24 27.79 53.53
CA PRO A 86 28.32 28.99 54.34
C PRO A 86 29.63 29.73 54.06
N ALA A 87 29.53 31.05 53.97
CA ALA A 87 30.65 31.98 53.89
C ALA A 87 31.47 31.99 55.19
N LEU A 88 32.79 32.05 55.05
CA LEU A 88 33.72 32.42 56.13
C LEU A 88 34.92 33.13 55.51
N ILE A 89 34.95 34.46 55.68
CA ILE A 89 36.03 35.35 56.14
C ILE A 89 35.62 36.79 55.78
#